data_AF-A0A940WRQ0-F1
#
_entry.id   AF-A0A940WRQ0-F1
#
_cell.length_a   1.000
_cell.length_b   1.000
_cell.length_c   1.000
_cell.angle_alpha   90.00
_cell.angle_beta   90.00
_cell.angle_gamma   90.00
#
_symmetry.space_group_name_H-M   'P 1'
#
loop_
_entity.id
_entity.type
_entity.pdbx_description
1 polymer ?
#
loop_
_entity_poly.entity_id
_entity_poly.type
_entity_poly.pdbx_seq_one_letter_code
_entity_poly.pdbx_strand_id
1 'polypeptide(L)' 'MGHDDLDSRVHDRVALDEIALYAEVLEAVNIADDRLTLEELDNALGLRTSASR' A
#
# COMPACT_ATOMS: atom_id res chain seq x y z
N MET A 1 8.01 -23.68 -21.58
CA MET A 1 6.68 -23.16 -21.21
C MET A 1 6.60 -23.18 -19.70
N GLY A 2 6.43 -22.02 -19.05
CA GLY A 2 6.51 -21.90 -17.60
C GLY A 2 6.88 -20.51 -17.08
N HIS A 3 6.96 -19.50 -17.93
CA HIS A 3 7.23 -18.11 -17.51
C HIS A 3 5.91 -17.35 -17.22
N ASP A 4 4.83 -17.60 -17.97
CA ASP A 4 3.54 -16.90 -17.82
C ASP A 4 2.84 -17.13 -16.47
N ASP A 5 2.84 -18.36 -15.94
CA ASP A 5 2.22 -18.66 -14.65
C ASP A 5 2.99 -18.02 -13.47
N LEU A 6 4.30 -17.87 -13.63
CA LEU A 6 5.15 -17.23 -12.63
C LEU A 6 4.92 -15.72 -12.60
N ASP A 7 4.82 -15.10 -13.79
CA ASP A 7 4.49 -13.68 -13.93
C ASP A 7 3.10 -13.37 -13.37
N SER A 8 2.11 -14.23 -13.65
CA SER A 8 0.75 -14.09 -13.10
C SER A 8 0.71 -14.18 -11.57
N ARG A 9 1.42 -15.14 -10.96
CA ARG A 9 1.48 -15.28 -9.49
C ARG A 9 2.25 -14.14 -8.81
N VAL A 10 3.25 -13.58 -9.48
CA VAL A 10 3.94 -12.37 -9.01
C VAL A 10 3.00 -11.18 -9.07
N HIS A 11 2.27 -11.02 -10.18
CA HIS A 11 1.23 -9.99 -10.31
C HIS A 11 0.14 -10.12 -9.23
N ASP A 12 -0.32 -11.33 -8.90
CA ASP A 12 -1.28 -11.54 -7.82
C ASP A 12 -0.74 -11.07 -6.48
N ARG A 13 0.53 -11.34 -6.19
CA ARG A 13 1.17 -10.87 -4.94
C ARG A 13 1.30 -9.35 -4.91
N VAL A 14 1.76 -8.75 -6.00
CA VAL A 14 1.85 -7.28 -6.12
C VAL A 14 0.48 -6.64 -5.96
N ALA A 15 -0.55 -7.18 -6.62
CA ALA A 15 -1.91 -6.66 -6.52
C ALA A 15 -2.48 -6.81 -5.10
N LEU A 16 -2.21 -7.92 -4.41
CA LEU A 16 -2.62 -8.12 -3.03
C LEU A 16 -1.91 -7.16 -2.07
N ASP A 17 -0.61 -6.90 -2.29
CA ASP A 17 0.16 -5.92 -1.52
C ASP A 17 -0.39 -4.50 -1.75
N GLU A 18 -0.77 -4.15 -2.98
CA GLU A 18 -1.43 -2.88 -3.31
C GLU A 18 -2.81 -2.76 -2.65
N ILE A 19 -3.63 -3.83 -2.67
CA ILE A 19 -4.93 -3.85 -1.98
C ILE A 19 -4.76 -3.64 -0.48
N ALA A 20 -3.80 -4.33 0.14
CA ALA A 20 -3.50 -4.15 1.55
C ALA A 20 -3.09 -2.70 1.84
N LEU A 21 -2.20 -2.13 1.03
CA LEU A 21 -1.78 -0.72 1.14
C LEU A 21 -2.97 0.25 1.04
N TYR A 22 -3.86 0.07 0.07
CA TYR A 22 -5.05 0.91 -0.07
C TYR A 22 -6.03 0.73 1.09
N ALA A 23 -6.15 -0.47 1.65
CA ALA A 23 -6.97 -0.71 2.84
C ALA A 23 -6.45 0.08 4.05
N GLU A 24 -5.14 0.14 4.27
CA GLU A 24 -4.52 0.96 5.33
C GLU A 24 -4.82 2.46 5.15
N VAL A 25 -4.77 2.95 3.90
CA VAL A 25 -5.13 4.35 3.59
C VAL A 25 -6.60 4.62 3.88
N LEU A 26 -7.50 3.69 3.52
CA LEU A 26 -8.93 3.83 3.80
C LEU A 26 -9.24 3.77 5.31
N GLU A 27 -8.52 2.95 6.06
CA GLU A 27 -8.61 2.92 7.52
C GLU A 27 -8.16 4.25 8.13
N ALA A 28 -7.04 4.81 7.68
CA ALA A 28 -6.58 6.13 8.10
C ALA A 28 -7.62 7.22 7.81
N VAL A 29 -8.25 7.21 6.63
CA VAL A 29 -9.36 8.12 6.28
C VAL A 29 -10.56 7.93 7.20
N ASN A 30 -10.89 6.69 7.57
CA ASN A 30 -12.02 6.40 8.45
C ASN A 30 -11.77 6.84 9.90
N ILE A 31 -10.51 6.86 10.34
CA ILE A 31 -10.12 7.34 11.68
C ILE A 31 -10.00 8.86 11.72
N ALA A 32 -9.57 9.48 10.61
CA ALA A 32 -9.43 10.92 10.54
C ALA A 32 -10.81 11.61 10.58
N ASP A 33 -10.95 12.62 11.44
CA ASP A 33 -12.17 13.43 11.53
C ASP A 33 -12.37 14.33 10.29
N ASP A 34 -11.31 14.53 9.50
CA ASP A 34 -11.24 15.39 8.32
C ASP A 34 -10.38 14.73 7.22
N ARG A 35 -10.17 15.42 6.09
CA ARG A 35 -9.26 14.94 5.04
C ARG A 35 -7.85 14.73 5.59
N LEU A 36 -7.22 13.61 5.22
CA LEU A 36 -5.82 13.35 5.53
C LEU A 36 -4.91 14.49 5.03
N THR A 37 -4.02 14.93 5.91
CA THR A 37 -2.86 15.73 5.54
C THR A 37 -1.87 14.88 4.74
N LEU A 38 -0.97 15.53 4.00
CA LEU A 38 0.11 14.82 3.28
C LEU A 38 0.98 13.99 4.23
N GLU A 39 1.22 14.51 5.43
CA GLU A 39 1.98 13.80 6.46
C GLU A 39 1.27 12.49 6.84
N GLU A 40 -0.03 12.54 7.14
CA GLU A 40 -0.81 11.37 7.55
C GLU A 40 -0.93 10.35 6.41
N LEU A 41 -1.07 10.81 5.18
CA LEU A 41 -1.02 9.96 4.00
C LEU A 41 0.35 9.28 3.85
N ASP A 42 1.45 10.01 4.00
CA ASP A 42 2.80 9.44 3.97
C ASP A 42 3.02 8.40 5.08
N ASN A 43 2.36 8.57 6.23
CA ASN A 43 2.39 7.59 7.31
C ASN A 43 1.61 6.32 6.96
N ALA A 44 0.38 6.47 6.45
CA ALA A 44 -0.46 5.34 6.02
C ALA A 44 0.19 4.55 4.86
N LEU A 45 0.96 5.24 4.01
CA LEU A 45 1.74 4.62 2.94
C LEU A 45 3.10 4.04 3.42
N GLY A 46 3.44 4.17 4.71
CA GLY A 46 4.70 3.69 5.26
C GLY A 46 5.95 4.44 4.77
N LEU A 47 5.80 5.61 4.15
CA LEU A 47 6.91 6.35 3.54
C LEU A 47 7.85 6.97 4.58
N ARG A 48 7.36 7.25 5.80
CA ARG A 48 8.16 7.87 6.86
C ARG A 48 9.22 6.95 7.49
N THR A 49 9.12 5.63 7.30
CA THR A 49 10.16 4.69 7.77
C THR A 49 11.31 4.51 6.77
N SER A 50 11.22 5.09 5.58
CA SER A 50 12.20 4.88 4.49
C SER A 50 13.43 5.79 4.54
N ALA A 51 13.53 6.70 5.53
CA ALA A 51 14.74 7.50 5.79
C ALA A 51 15.91 6.69 6.40
N SER A 52 15.78 5.36 6.48
CA SER A 52 16.89 4.45 6.77
C SER A 52 17.06 3.45 5.63
N ARG A 53 17.75 3.87 4.56
CA ARG A 53 18.61 3.00 3.76
C ARG A 53 19.65 3.78 2.97
#